data_AF-A0A920W6I4-F1
#
_entry.id   AF-A0A920W6I4-F1
#
_cell.length_a   1.000
_cell.length_b   1.000
_cell.length_c   1.000
_cell.angle_alpha   90.00
_cell.angle_beta   90.00
_cell.angle_gamma   90.00
#
_symmetry.space_group_name_H-M   'P 1'
#
loop_
_entity.id
_entity.type
_entity.pdbx_description
1 polymer ?
#
loop_
_entity_poly.entity_id
_entity_poly.type
_entity_poly.pdbx_seq_one_letter_code
_entity_poly.pdbx_strand_id
1 'polypeptide(L)'
;MAISESGFPDLRTFIDQLKRDDDLVIVDVPVDPYLEVAEIHRRVIAAGGPALLFTNVTNASFPLVTNLFGTSRRAELAFGTRPLQLIKRLVGLAETLLPPTASKLWEARDVAGSLLRMGTVPKTRGPVTDVITRM
;
A
#
# COMPACT_ATOMS: atom_id res chain seq x y z
N MET A 1 18.52 9.87 -3.87
CA MET A 1 17.52 9.05 -3.17
C MET A 1 17.21 7.87 -4.07
N ALA A 2 17.78 6.71 -3.78
CA ALA A 2 17.63 5.54 -4.63
C ALA A 2 16.19 5.01 -4.47
N ILE A 3 15.37 5.18 -5.51
CA ILE A 3 14.11 4.46 -5.62
C ILE A 3 14.52 2.99 -5.76
N SER A 4 14.18 2.16 -4.78
CA SER A 4 14.44 0.72 -4.83
C SER A 4 13.80 0.16 -6.11
N GLU A 5 14.63 -0.31 -7.05
CA GLU A 5 14.16 -0.95 -8.29
C GLU A 5 13.37 -2.25 -8.03
N SER A 6 13.44 -2.76 -6.81
CA SER A 6 12.64 -3.86 -6.27
C SER A 6 11.55 -3.32 -5.33
N GLY A 7 10.29 -3.67 -5.58
CA GLY A 7 9.18 -3.35 -4.68
C GLY A 7 9.36 -3.93 -3.26
N PHE A 8 8.42 -3.66 -2.36
CA PHE A 8 8.48 -4.17 -1.00
C PHE A 8 8.00 -5.64 -0.95
N PRO A 9 8.84 -6.60 -0.53
CA PRO A 9 8.45 -8.00 -0.45
C PRO A 9 7.43 -8.26 0.66
N ASP A 10 7.41 -7.42 1.69
CA ASP A 10 6.45 -7.48 2.79
C ASP A 10 6.21 -6.09 3.42
N LEU A 11 5.24 -6.03 4.34
CA LEU A 11 4.85 -4.81 5.04
C LEU A 11 5.95 -4.27 5.96
N ARG A 12 6.79 -5.14 6.56
CA ARG A 12 7.84 -4.72 7.50
C ARG A 12 8.89 -3.90 6.76
N THR A 13 9.32 -4.39 5.61
CA THR A 13 10.29 -3.71 4.73
C THR A 13 9.76 -2.35 4.28
N PHE A 14 8.45 -2.23 4.03
CA PHE A 14 7.82 -0.96 3.69
C PHE A 14 7.80 0.01 4.88
N ILE A 15 7.41 -0.44 6.07
CA ILE A 15 7.43 0.39 7.29
C ILE A 15 8.87 0.87 7.59
N ASP A 16 9.87 0.00 7.43
CA ASP A 16 11.28 0.36 7.61
C ASP A 16 11.75 1.40 6.58
N GLN A 17 11.22 1.38 5.36
CA GLN A 17 11.46 2.43 4.38
C GLN A 17 10.85 3.75 4.83
N LEU A 18 9.58 3.76 5.27
CA LEU A 18 8.94 4.99 5.77
C LEU A 18 9.68 5.57 6.98
N LYS A 19 10.19 4.70 7.86
CA LYS A 19 11.05 5.12 8.99
C LYS A 19 12.36 5.76 8.53
N ARG A 20 12.99 5.21 7.49
CA ARG A 20 14.24 5.77 6.91
C ARG A 20 14.02 7.09 6.20
N ASP A 21 12.81 7.32 5.68
CA ASP A 21 12.44 8.54 4.96
C ASP A 21 11.83 9.62 5.88
N ASP A 22 11.86 9.43 7.21
CA ASP A 22 11.17 10.27 8.21
C ASP A 22 9.66 10.48 7.91
N ASP A 23 9.04 9.52 7.23
CA ASP A 23 7.62 9.51 6.85
C ASP A 23 6.79 8.52 7.70
N LEU A 24 7.31 8.19 8.89
CA LEU A 24 6.67 7.36 9.90
C LEU A 24 6.86 7.98 11.29
N VAL A 25 5.76 8.16 12.01
CA VAL A 25 5.76 8.55 13.42
C VAL A 25 5.33 7.37 14.27
N ILE A 26 6.09 7.12 15.33
CA ILE A 26 5.78 6.11 16.35
C ILE A 26 5.03 6.81 17.48
N VAL A 27 3.85 6.28 17.83
CA VAL A 27 3.02 6.76 18.93
C VAL A 27 3.03 5.69 20.02
N ASP A 28 3.73 5.98 21.12
CA ASP A 28 3.95 5.09 22.26
C ASP A 28 3.04 5.38 23.46
N VAL A 29 2.43 6.57 23.46
CA VAL A 29 1.35 6.94 24.39
C VAL A 29 0.18 5.95 24.25
N PRO A 30 -0.45 5.49 25.35
CA PRO A 30 -1.65 4.67 25.28
C PRO A 30 -2.76 5.35 24.47
N VAL A 31 -3.34 4.64 23.50
CA VAL A 31 -4.47 5.13 22.67
C VAL A 31 -5.58 4.09 22.63
N ASP A 32 -6.83 4.54 22.73
CA ASP A 32 -8.00 3.69 22.56
C ASP A 32 -8.21 3.33 21.06
N PRO A 33 -8.27 2.04 20.69
CA PRO A 33 -8.60 1.66 19.32
C PRO A 33 -10.00 2.15 18.90
N TYR A 34 -10.91 2.34 19.85
CA TYR A 34 -12.24 2.85 19.61
C TYR A 34 -12.21 4.38 19.44
N LEU A 35 -12.34 4.81 18.18
CA LEU A 35 -12.49 6.20 17.75
C LEU A 35 -11.27 7.12 17.95
N GLU A 36 -10.42 6.94 18.96
CA GLU A 36 -9.23 7.80 19.14
C GLU A 36 -8.22 7.61 18.01
N VAL A 37 -7.84 6.36 17.72
CA VAL A 37 -6.96 6.05 16.57
C VAL A 37 -7.54 6.61 15.27
N ALA A 38 -8.86 6.50 15.09
CA ALA A 38 -9.54 6.98 13.89
C ALA A 38 -9.52 8.52 13.80
N GLU A 39 -9.73 9.24 14.89
CA GLU A 39 -9.68 10.70 14.92
C GLU A 39 -8.24 11.21 14.71
N ILE A 40 -7.24 10.56 15.31
CA ILE A 40 -5.83 10.88 15.08
C ILE A 40 -5.50 10.66 13.60
N HIS A 41 -5.84 9.50 13.03
CA HIS A 41 -5.67 9.22 11.61
C HIS A 41 -6.32 10.32 10.76
N ARG A 42 -7.59 10.65 11.04
CA ARG A 42 -8.37 11.63 10.27
C ARG A 42 -7.69 13.00 10.22
N ARG A 43 -7.13 13.47 11.33
CA ARG A 43 -6.38 14.74 11.38
C ARG A 43 -5.09 14.67 10.60
N VAL A 44 -4.33 13.58 10.77
CA VAL A 44 -3.03 13.40 10.13
C VAL A 44 -3.17 13.29 8.62
N ILE A 45 -4.11 12.48 8.12
CA ILE A 45 -4.33 12.36 6.67
C ILE A 45 -4.83 13.67 6.05
N ALA A 46 -5.71 14.42 6.74
CA ALA A 46 -6.18 15.72 6.26
C ALA A 46 -5.05 16.75 6.14
N ALA A 47 -4.02 16.65 6.98
CA ALA A 47 -2.82 17.47 6.92
C ALA A 47 -1.75 16.91 5.96
N GLY A 48 -2.00 15.80 5.26
CA GLY A 48 -1.00 15.11 4.43
C GLY A 48 0.18 14.54 5.22
N GLY A 49 -0.03 14.27 6.52
CA GLY A 49 1.02 13.89 7.47
C GLY A 49 1.52 12.44 7.35
N PRO A 50 2.49 12.06 8.20
CA PRO A 50 3.26 10.82 8.10
C PRO A 50 2.44 9.58 8.45
N ALA A 51 3.01 8.40 8.20
CA ALA A 51 2.37 7.14 8.60
C ALA A 51 2.43 7.03 10.12
N LEU A 52 1.47 6.33 10.72
CA LEU A 52 1.40 6.24 12.17
C LEU A 52 1.54 4.79 12.60
N LEU A 53 2.49 4.52 13.50
CA LEU A 53 2.65 3.23 14.16
C LEU A 53 2.37 3.41 15.65
N PHE A 54 1.19 2.96 16.08
CA PHE A 54 0.78 2.92 17.48
C PHE A 54 1.33 1.65 18.13
N THR A 55 2.25 1.79 19.07
CA THR A 55 2.86 0.65 19.77
C THR A 55 2.13 0.27 21.05
N ASN A 56 1.25 1.15 21.55
CA ASN A 56 0.52 0.98 22.80
C ASN A 56 -0.98 1.26 22.59
N VAL A 57 -1.68 0.26 22.05
CA VAL A 57 -3.13 0.34 21.84
C VAL A 57 -3.82 -0.38 22.99
N THR A 58 -4.71 0.31 23.70
CA THR A 58 -5.34 -0.26 24.90
C THR A 58 -6.16 -1.50 24.55
N ASN A 59 -6.08 -2.53 25.40
CA ASN A 59 -6.73 -3.83 25.21
C ASN A 59 -6.36 -4.58 23.90
N ALA A 60 -5.26 -4.20 23.23
CA ALA A 60 -4.77 -4.90 22.05
C ALA A 60 -3.41 -5.58 22.32
N SER A 61 -3.27 -6.83 21.89
CA SER A 61 -2.01 -7.59 22.05
C SER A 61 -0.96 -7.28 20.97
N PHE A 62 -1.29 -6.41 20.01
CA PHE A 62 -0.44 -6.12 18.86
C PHE A 62 -0.50 -4.63 18.49
N PRO A 63 0.57 -4.08 17.88
CA PRO A 63 0.61 -2.70 17.46
C PRO A 63 -0.31 -2.45 16.26
N LEU A 64 -0.77 -1.21 16.13
CA LEU A 64 -1.61 -0.78 15.02
C LEU A 64 -0.82 0.17 14.13
N VAL A 65 -0.82 -0.08 12.83
CA VAL A 65 -0.26 0.84 11.83
C VAL A 65 -1.38 1.40 10.97
N THR A 66 -1.32 2.69 10.66
CA THR A 66 -2.31 3.34 9.80
C THR A 66 -1.68 4.48 8.98
N ASN A 67 -2.48 5.05 8.09
CA ASN A 67 -2.06 6.12 7.18
C ASN A 67 -0.90 5.74 6.23
N LEU A 68 -0.65 4.44 6.01
CA LEU A 68 0.45 3.92 5.17
C LEU A 68 0.45 4.47 3.74
N PHE A 69 -0.73 4.77 3.20
CA PHE A 69 -0.93 5.27 1.84
C PHE A 69 -1.61 6.64 1.81
N GLY A 70 -1.56 7.39 2.92
CA GLY A 70 -2.30 8.64 3.07
C GLY A 70 -1.84 9.81 2.20
N THR A 71 -0.78 9.63 1.40
CA THR A 71 -0.34 10.60 0.40
C THR A 71 -0.06 9.91 -0.93
N SER A 72 -0.22 10.64 -2.03
CA SER A 72 0.09 10.14 -3.39
C SER A 72 1.54 9.67 -3.48
N ARG A 73 2.49 10.40 -2.87
CA ARG A 73 3.90 10.02 -2.80
C ARG A 73 4.11 8.65 -2.16
N ARG A 74 3.44 8.35 -1.03
CA ARG A 74 3.56 7.04 -0.36
C ARG A 74 2.88 5.92 -1.15
N ALA A 75 1.75 6.20 -1.80
CA ALA A 75 1.12 5.21 -2.68
C ALA A 75 2.03 4.89 -3.88
N GLU A 76 2.65 5.90 -4.50
CA GLU A 76 3.62 5.71 -5.58
C GLU A 76 4.86 4.96 -5.13
N LEU A 77 5.36 5.24 -3.92
CA LEU A 77 6.46 4.51 -3.32
C LEU A 77 6.08 3.03 -3.11
N ALA A 78 4.91 2.76 -2.50
CA ALA A 78 4.47 1.41 -2.15
C ALA A 78 4.23 0.52 -3.36
N PHE A 79 3.53 1.03 -4.37
CA PHE A 79 3.07 0.24 -5.51
C PHE A 79 3.96 0.38 -6.75
N GLY A 80 4.84 1.39 -6.77
CA GLY A 80 5.65 1.73 -7.93
C GLY A 80 4.85 2.42 -9.05
N THR A 81 5.56 3.08 -9.95
CA THR A 81 4.95 3.84 -11.05
C THR A 81 4.35 2.96 -12.14
N ARG A 82 4.97 1.80 -12.42
CA ARG A 82 4.50 0.88 -13.49
C ARG A 82 3.11 0.30 -13.20
N PRO A 83 2.82 -0.29 -12.02
CA PRO A 83 1.47 -0.80 -11.71
C PRO A 83 0.41 0.30 -11.69
N LEU A 84 0.74 1.48 -11.18
CA LEU A 84 -0.18 2.62 -11.17
C LEU A 84 -0.54 3.09 -12.60
N GLN A 85 0.44 3.14 -13.51
CA GLN A 85 0.18 3.46 -14.92
C GLN A 85 -0.68 2.40 -15.59
N LEU A 86 -0.45 1.11 -15.29
CA LEU A 86 -1.28 0.01 -15.81
C LEU A 86 -2.74 0.13 -15.35
N ILE A 87 -2.98 0.44 -14.07
CA ILE A 87 -4.33 0.66 -13.54
C ILE A 87 -4.99 1.86 -14.25
N LYS A 88 -4.29 2.98 -14.39
CA LYS A 88 -4.82 4.16 -15.12
C LYS A 88 -5.18 3.81 -16.56
N ARG A 89 -4.35 3.02 -17.25
CA ARG A 89 -4.62 2.56 -18.62
C ARG A 89 -5.84 1.63 -18.66
N LEU A 90 -6.00 0.72 -17.70
CA LEU A 90 -7.15 -0.17 -17.59
C LEU A 90 -8.46 0.61 -17.37
N VAL A 91 -8.46 1.59 -16.48
CA VAL A 91 -9.64 2.45 -16.24
C VAL A 91 -9.99 3.24 -17.51
N GLY A 92 -9.00 3.86 -18.15
CA GLY A 92 -9.23 4.60 -19.39
C GLY A 92 -9.73 3.71 -20.54
N LEU A 93 -9.27 2.45 -20.62
CA LEU A 93 -9.81 1.47 -21.56
C LEU A 93 -11.27 1.13 -21.21
N ALA A 94 -11.61 0.89 -19.94
CA ALA A 94 -12.98 0.59 -19.53
C ALA A 94 -13.97 1.72 -19.91
N GLU A 95 -13.56 2.97 -19.76
CA GLU A 95 -14.34 4.14 -20.15
C GLU A 95 -14.47 4.29 -21.68
N THR A 96 -13.44 3.91 -22.43
CA THR A 96 -13.41 4.08 -23.89
C THR A 96 -13.86 2.85 -24.68
N LEU A 97 -14.05 1.71 -24.03
CA LEU A 97 -14.43 0.43 -24.64
C LEU A 97 -15.84 0.42 -25.25
N LEU A 98 -16.65 1.46 -25.02
CA LEU A 98 -17.96 1.63 -25.63
C LEU A 98 -17.94 2.77 -26.68
N PRO A 99 -18.33 2.53 -27.95
CA PRO A 99 -18.52 1.22 -28.58
C PRO A 99 -17.17 0.50 -28.85
N PRO A 100 -17.16 -0.85 -28.83
CA PRO A 100 -15.94 -1.63 -29.05
C PRO A 100 -15.60 -1.62 -30.55
N THR A 101 -14.67 -0.75 -30.94
CA THR A 101 -14.15 -0.70 -32.31
C THR A 101 -12.84 -1.48 -32.43
N ALA A 102 -12.55 -2.02 -33.62
CA ALA A 102 -11.33 -2.80 -33.87
C ALA A 102 -10.05 -2.00 -33.57
N SER A 103 -10.06 -0.68 -33.82
CA SER A 103 -8.94 0.21 -33.47
C SER A 103 -8.66 0.21 -31.96
N LYS A 104 -9.71 0.37 -31.14
CA LYS A 104 -9.60 0.41 -29.67
C LYS A 104 -9.17 -0.93 -29.08
N LEU A 105 -9.60 -2.04 -29.68
CA LEU A 105 -9.15 -3.39 -29.29
C LEU A 105 -7.66 -3.60 -29.59
N TRP A 106 -7.18 -3.09 -30.73
CA TRP A 106 -5.75 -3.14 -31.07
C TRP A 106 -4.89 -2.28 -30.14
N GLU A 107 -5.40 -1.12 -29.72
CA GLU A 107 -4.75 -0.22 -28.76
C GLU A 107 -4.63 -0.81 -27.34
N ALA A 108 -5.39 -1.87 -27.02
CA ALA A 108 -5.34 -2.56 -25.72
C ALA A 108 -4.31 -3.71 -25.67
N ARG A 109 -3.58 -3.97 -26.78
CA ARG A 109 -2.61 -5.08 -26.86
C ARG A 109 -1.45 -4.97 -25.86
N ASP A 110 -1.06 -3.75 -25.51
CA ASP A 110 -0.03 -3.43 -24.52
C ASP A 110 -0.45 -3.87 -23.10
N VAL A 111 -1.71 -3.62 -22.75
CA VAL A 111 -2.32 -4.07 -21.50
C VAL A 111 -2.44 -5.58 -21.48
N ALA A 112 -2.92 -6.20 -22.56
CA ALA A 112 -3.02 -7.66 -22.66
C ALA A 112 -1.66 -8.33 -22.43
N GLY A 113 -0.59 -7.84 -23.06
CA GLY A 113 0.76 -8.36 -22.86
C GLY A 113 1.28 -8.18 -21.42
N SER A 114 0.93 -7.07 -20.77
CA SER A 114 1.29 -6.81 -19.36
C SER A 114 0.55 -7.73 -18.39
N LEU A 115 -0.75 -7.95 -18.64
CA LEU A 115 -1.58 -8.87 -17.85
C LEU A 115 -1.12 -10.32 -17.97
N LEU A 116 -0.71 -10.77 -19.16
CA LEU A 116 -0.18 -12.12 -19.37
C LEU A 116 1.12 -12.39 -18.58
N ARG A 117 1.88 -11.34 -18.25
CA ARG A 117 3.11 -11.44 -17.44
C ARG A 117 2.84 -11.32 -15.94
N MET A 118 1.61 -11.02 -15.54
CA MET A 118 1.20 -10.94 -14.14
C MET A 118 0.68 -12.31 -13.68
N GLY A 119 1.16 -12.76 -12.52
CA GLY A 119 0.74 -14.02 -11.95
C GLY A 119 1.14 -14.13 -10.49
N THR A 120 0.54 -15.07 -9.79
CA THR A 120 0.93 -15.43 -8.42
C THR A 120 1.95 -16.56 -8.47
N VAL A 121 2.87 -16.56 -7.50
CA VAL A 121 3.76 -17.70 -7.28
C VAL A 121 3.16 -18.51 -6.13
N PRO A 122 2.78 -19.79 -6.36
CA PRO A 122 2.23 -20.61 -5.30
C PRO A 122 3.30 -20.87 -4.22
N LYS A 123 2.91 -20.68 -2.96
CA LYS A 123 3.74 -20.93 -1.78
C LYS A 123 2.90 -21.70 -0.75
N THR A 124 3.46 -22.77 -0.18
CA THR A 124 2.77 -23.62 0.81
C THR A 124 2.98 -23.16 2.25
N ARG A 125 4.00 -22.34 2.51
CA ARG A 125 4.33 -21.75 3.82
C ARG A 125 4.87 -20.34 3.64
N GLY A 126 4.75 -19.50 4.67
CA GLY A 126 5.35 -18.17 4.71
C GLY A 126 5.16 -17.52 6.08
N PRO A 127 5.78 -16.35 6.35
CA PRO A 127 5.79 -15.74 7.68
C PRO A 127 4.40 -15.45 8.28
N VAL A 128 3.37 -15.34 7.43
CA VAL A 128 1.97 -15.14 7.87
C VAL A 128 1.39 -16.38 8.59
N THR A 129 1.96 -17.56 8.39
CA THR A 129 1.53 -18.80 9.06
C THR A 129 2.17 -18.99 10.43
N ASP A 130 3.12 -18.13 10.81
CA ASP A 130 3.82 -18.24 12.08
C ASP A 130 2.95 -17.63 13.20
N VAL A 131 2.76 -18.38 14.29
CA VAL A 131 2.09 -17.86 15.50
C VAL A 131 3.11 -17.12 16.34
N ILE A 132 3.05 -15.79 16.33
CA ILE A 132 3.92 -14.94 17.14
C ILE A 132 3.17 -14.56 18.41
N THR A 133 3.38 -15.30 19.49
CA THR A 133 2.88 -14.92 20.82
C THR A 133 3.88 -13.94 21.44
N ARG A 134 3.50 -12.68 21.62
CA ARG A 134 4.26 -11.74 22.47
C ARG A 134 3.86 -12.02 23.92
N MET A 135 4.83 -12.48 24.72
CA MET A 135 4.71 -12.62 26.18
C MET A 135 4.64 -11.25 26.85
#